data_AF-A0A2N2T5R3-F1
#
_entry.id   AF-A0A2N2T5R3-F1
#
_cell.length_a   1.000
_cell.length_b   1.000
_cell.length_c   1.000
_cell.angle_alpha   90.00
_cell.angle_beta   90.00
_cell.angle_gamma   90.00
#
_symmetry.space_group_name_H-M   'P 1'
#
loop_
_entity.id
_entity.type
_entity.pdbx_description
1 polymer ?
#
loop_
_entity_poly.entity_id
_entity_poly.type
_entity_poly.pdbx_seq_one_letter_code
_entity_poly.pdbx_strand_id
1 'polypeptide(L)'
;MKLLKSVALISLAFATTGVALASTGGTGIYNTRHDYATRTNYLGSQTTAGRAGLANTAGQCAYCHTPHSAITTALLWNKTMSANAFTWDITSTDGGTTFATLAVGYKGPSVKCLACHDGSVAIGDVAMFRGSQNVTANTFKVGEAIAGFTSTSATFAGSTAQPKFVIGGGGNLKGTHPIGMPYPFNNAVNTYNGVTTGSSVALVEFAANPHQISTSTIGGGNGSNTAWLAAGTQLGNQASYVKLYTDTGGVITAGPTAGTTGMECSTCHDPHNKQTADDWMLRGAANGVAANGYICTQCHLK
;
A
#
# COMPACT_ATOMS: atom_id res chain seq x y z
N MET A 1 54.78 -47.86 -4.48
CA MET A 1 53.68 -47.32 -5.31
C MET A 1 52.35 -47.65 -4.64
N LYS A 2 51.78 -46.73 -3.86
CA LYS A 2 50.43 -46.84 -3.30
C LYS A 2 49.62 -45.68 -3.88
N LEU A 3 48.64 -45.98 -4.74
CA LEU A 3 47.71 -45.00 -5.29
C LEU A 3 46.75 -44.54 -4.19
N LEU A 4 46.79 -43.25 -3.83
CA LEU A 4 45.69 -42.60 -3.13
C LEU A 4 44.63 -42.19 -4.15
N LYS A 5 43.40 -42.68 -3.98
CA LYS A 5 42.22 -42.23 -4.74
C LYS A 5 41.68 -40.97 -4.05
N SER A 6 41.85 -39.81 -4.68
CA SER A 6 41.18 -38.57 -4.28
C SER A 6 39.73 -38.60 -4.74
N VAL A 7 38.79 -38.68 -3.81
CA VAL A 7 37.36 -38.47 -4.09
C VAL A 7 37.11 -36.97 -4.06
N ALA A 8 36.88 -36.38 -5.22
CA ALA A 8 36.45 -34.99 -5.34
C ALA A 8 34.96 -34.88 -4.97
N LEU A 9 34.66 -34.26 -3.83
CA LEU A 9 33.31 -33.83 -3.48
C LEU A 9 32.96 -32.59 -4.30
N ILE A 10 32.15 -32.76 -5.34
CA ILE A 10 31.53 -31.65 -6.07
C ILE A 10 30.34 -31.17 -5.23
N SER A 11 30.51 -30.05 -4.55
CA SER A 11 29.44 -29.32 -3.87
C SER A 11 28.49 -28.73 -4.92
N LEU A 12 27.33 -29.36 -5.09
CA LEU A 12 26.26 -28.87 -5.95
C LEU A 12 25.58 -27.67 -5.28
N ALA A 13 25.96 -26.46 -5.69
CA ALA A 13 25.27 -25.23 -5.30
C ALA A 13 23.86 -25.21 -5.95
N PHE A 14 22.83 -25.51 -5.17
CA PHE A 14 21.45 -25.30 -5.60
C PHE A 14 21.18 -23.80 -5.70
N ALA A 15 21.16 -23.28 -6.92
CA ALA A 15 20.58 -21.97 -7.21
C ALA A 15 19.08 -22.04 -6.91
N THR A 16 18.64 -21.40 -5.82
CA THR A 16 17.23 -21.22 -5.51
C THR A 16 16.64 -20.24 -6.53
N THR A 17 16.14 -20.75 -7.65
CA THR A 17 15.31 -19.97 -8.56
C THR A 17 14.08 -19.52 -7.80
N GLY A 18 13.94 -18.21 -7.59
CA GLY A 18 12.76 -17.60 -7.01
C GLY A 18 11.55 -17.89 -7.89
N VAL A 19 10.74 -18.86 -7.47
CA VAL A 19 9.46 -19.14 -8.10
C VAL A 19 8.55 -17.97 -7.76
N ALA A 20 8.24 -17.15 -8.76
CA ALA A 20 7.21 -16.13 -8.64
C ALA A 20 5.85 -16.83 -8.46
N LEU A 21 5.42 -16.98 -7.21
CA LEU A 21 4.12 -17.50 -6.84
C LEU A 21 3.06 -16.47 -7.25
N ALA A 22 2.28 -16.76 -8.28
CA ALA A 22 1.06 -16.02 -8.58
C ALA A 22 0.03 -16.32 -7.48
N SER A 23 -0.37 -15.30 -6.70
CA SER A 23 -1.46 -15.48 -5.73
C SER A 23 -2.76 -15.74 -6.45
N THR A 24 -3.64 -16.60 -5.93
CA THR A 24 -5.06 -16.64 -6.33
C THR A 24 -5.60 -15.22 -6.26
N GLY A 25 -5.93 -14.64 -7.41
CA GLY A 25 -6.35 -13.25 -7.51
C GLY A 25 -7.55 -13.00 -6.59
N GLY A 26 -7.36 -12.16 -5.58
CA GLY A 26 -8.49 -11.68 -4.77
C GLY A 26 -9.39 -10.78 -5.63
N THR A 27 -10.58 -10.43 -5.13
CA THR A 27 -11.47 -9.48 -5.84
C THR A 27 -10.94 -8.04 -5.83
N GLY A 28 -9.77 -7.79 -5.20
CA GLY A 28 -9.06 -6.53 -5.25
C GLY A 28 -9.90 -5.34 -4.77
N ILE A 29 -9.85 -4.25 -5.53
CA ILE A 29 -10.57 -3.01 -5.23
C ILE A 29 -12.06 -3.05 -5.64
N TYR A 30 -12.58 -4.19 -6.10
CA TYR A 30 -13.96 -4.34 -6.55
C TYR A 30 -14.97 -3.97 -5.45
N ASN A 31 -15.97 -3.16 -5.80
CA ASN A 31 -16.98 -2.57 -4.91
C ASN A 31 -16.43 -1.63 -3.81
N THR A 32 -15.14 -1.31 -3.81
CA THR A 32 -14.57 -0.30 -2.89
C THR A 32 -14.71 1.11 -3.47
N ARG A 33 -14.27 2.13 -2.72
CA ARG A 33 -14.15 3.51 -3.25
C ARG A 33 -13.19 3.64 -4.42
N HIS A 34 -12.24 2.71 -4.56
CA HIS A 34 -11.28 2.67 -5.65
C HIS A 34 -11.75 1.72 -6.78
N ASP A 35 -13.01 1.30 -6.78
CA ASP A 35 -13.57 0.57 -7.91
C ASP A 35 -13.87 1.54 -9.07
N TYR A 36 -12.87 1.70 -9.93
CA TYR A 36 -12.97 2.50 -11.16
C TYR A 36 -13.75 1.81 -12.28
N ALA A 37 -14.10 0.53 -12.12
CA ALA A 37 -14.82 -0.24 -13.12
C ALA A 37 -16.35 -0.06 -12.98
N THR A 38 -16.86 0.02 -11.74
CA THR A 38 -18.31 -0.04 -11.50
C THR A 38 -18.90 1.22 -10.87
N ARG A 39 -18.12 2.07 -10.18
CA ARG A 39 -18.67 3.28 -9.54
C ARG A 39 -18.84 4.42 -10.54
N THR A 40 -20.10 4.73 -10.83
CA THR A 40 -20.56 5.82 -11.71
C THR A 40 -20.07 7.22 -11.29
N ASN A 41 -19.67 7.42 -10.04
CA ASN A 41 -19.34 8.76 -9.51
C ASN A 41 -18.04 9.34 -10.10
N TYR A 42 -17.07 8.51 -10.48
CA TYR A 42 -15.78 9.01 -11.02
C TYR A 42 -15.77 9.09 -12.55
N LEU A 43 -16.51 8.21 -13.24
CA LEU A 43 -16.52 8.13 -14.70
C LEU A 43 -17.84 8.59 -15.35
N GLY A 44 -18.94 8.69 -14.58
CA GLY A 44 -20.25 9.11 -15.08
C GLY A 44 -20.49 10.62 -15.00
N SER A 45 -19.69 11.37 -14.23
CA SER A 45 -19.89 12.82 -14.01
C SER A 45 -18.88 13.72 -14.73
N GLN A 46 -18.07 13.19 -15.66
CA GLN A 46 -17.08 13.96 -16.42
C GLN A 46 -17.52 14.11 -17.88
N THR A 47 -18.19 15.22 -18.17
CA THR A 47 -18.63 15.62 -19.53
C THR A 47 -17.92 16.86 -20.07
N THR A 48 -16.84 17.32 -19.46
CA THR A 48 -16.19 18.57 -19.89
C THR A 48 -15.05 18.33 -20.88
N ALA A 49 -15.41 17.87 -22.08
CA ALA A 49 -14.69 18.08 -23.36
C ALA A 49 -15.36 17.32 -24.54
N GLY A 50 -16.69 17.24 -24.60
CA GLY A 50 -17.40 16.70 -25.78
C GLY A 50 -17.10 15.23 -26.12
N ARG A 51 -16.45 14.46 -25.24
CA ARG A 51 -16.33 13.01 -25.34
C ARG A 51 -17.27 12.38 -24.33
N ALA A 52 -18.26 11.64 -24.83
CA ALA A 52 -19.06 10.74 -24.02
C ALA A 52 -18.11 9.88 -23.17
N GLY A 53 -18.45 9.75 -21.87
CA GLY A 53 -17.64 9.06 -20.88
C GLY A 53 -17.03 7.79 -21.47
N LEU A 54 -15.73 7.62 -21.29
CA LEU A 54 -15.10 6.35 -21.59
C LEU A 54 -15.78 5.33 -20.68
N ALA A 55 -16.78 4.63 -21.23
CA ALA A 55 -17.32 3.44 -20.63
C ALA A 55 -16.12 2.57 -20.27
N ASN A 56 -16.03 2.21 -19.00
CA ASN A 56 -15.04 1.34 -18.41
C ASN A 56 -14.61 0.25 -19.40
N THR A 57 -13.51 0.51 -20.11
CA THR A 57 -12.74 -0.47 -20.87
C THR A 57 -11.37 -0.68 -20.22
N ALA A 58 -11.06 0.11 -19.19
CA ALA A 58 -9.86 -0.01 -18.38
C ALA A 58 -10.15 -0.91 -17.18
N GLY A 59 -9.55 -2.09 -17.14
CA GLY A 59 -9.64 -2.96 -15.96
C GLY A 59 -9.22 -2.20 -14.70
N GLN A 60 -9.84 -2.53 -13.56
CA GLN A 60 -9.66 -1.84 -12.27
C GLN A 60 -8.19 -1.60 -11.87
N CYS A 61 -7.28 -2.52 -12.22
CA CYS A 61 -5.85 -2.42 -11.91
C CYS A 61 -5.05 -1.53 -12.88
N ALA A 62 -5.59 -1.24 -14.07
CA ALA A 62 -4.89 -0.51 -15.13
C ALA A 62 -4.58 0.95 -14.74
N TYR A 63 -5.30 1.51 -13.76
CA TYR A 63 -5.00 2.83 -13.23
C TYR A 63 -3.73 2.87 -12.37
N CYS A 64 -3.29 1.72 -11.87
CA CYS A 64 -2.09 1.58 -11.04
C CYS A 64 -0.96 0.86 -11.78
N HIS A 65 -1.28 -0.14 -12.61
CA HIS A 65 -0.33 -1.07 -13.19
C HIS A 65 -0.50 -1.17 -14.71
N THR A 66 0.60 -1.35 -15.44
CA THR A 66 0.60 -1.67 -16.86
C THR A 66 1.64 -2.75 -17.12
N PRO A 67 1.32 -3.82 -17.88
CA PRO A 67 2.30 -4.87 -18.15
C PRO A 67 3.53 -4.35 -18.92
N HIS A 68 3.38 -3.31 -19.75
CA HIS A 68 4.46 -2.73 -20.56
C HIS A 68 4.49 -1.20 -20.45
N SER A 69 5.68 -0.62 -20.66
CA SER A 69 5.90 0.83 -20.71
C SER A 69 5.41 1.58 -19.47
N ALA A 70 5.60 0.94 -18.31
CA ALA A 70 5.39 1.55 -17.00
C ALA A 70 6.35 2.72 -16.76
N ILE A 71 5.93 3.72 -15.98
CA ILE A 71 6.81 4.82 -15.54
C ILE A 71 7.93 4.30 -14.65
N THR A 72 7.64 3.30 -13.82
CA THR A 72 8.66 2.59 -13.05
C THR A 72 8.51 1.08 -13.22
N THR A 73 9.62 0.38 -13.40
CA THR A 73 9.65 -1.10 -13.41
C THR A 73 9.25 -1.68 -12.05
N ALA A 74 9.57 -0.99 -10.96
CA ALA A 74 9.02 -1.27 -9.65
C ALA A 74 7.48 -1.19 -9.69
N LEU A 75 6.83 -2.32 -9.40
CA LEU A 75 5.38 -2.54 -9.46
C LEU A 75 4.74 -2.31 -10.84
N LEU A 76 5.54 -2.16 -11.91
CA LEU A 76 5.03 -1.81 -13.24
C LEU A 76 4.04 -0.63 -13.22
N TRP A 77 4.43 0.43 -12.52
CA TRP A 77 3.55 1.54 -12.17
C TRP A 77 3.08 2.34 -13.40
N ASN A 78 1.77 2.50 -13.52
CA ASN A 78 1.11 3.09 -14.67
C ASN A 78 0.54 4.48 -14.43
N LYS A 79 0.79 5.12 -13.29
CA LYS A 79 0.19 6.42 -12.96
C LYS A 79 1.24 7.51 -12.96
N THR A 80 0.93 8.67 -13.53
CA THR A 80 1.79 9.85 -13.39
C THR A 80 1.99 10.17 -11.90
N MET A 81 3.25 10.30 -11.48
CA MET A 81 3.62 10.58 -10.09
C MET A 81 3.38 12.06 -9.75
N SER A 82 3.09 12.34 -8.48
CA SER A 82 3.13 13.71 -7.97
C SER A 82 4.54 14.30 -8.10
N ALA A 83 4.61 15.60 -8.37
CA ALA A 83 5.84 16.39 -8.34
C ALA A 83 6.10 17.05 -6.98
N ASN A 84 5.21 16.84 -5.99
CA ASN A 84 5.35 17.41 -4.66
C ASN A 84 6.40 16.64 -3.84
N ALA A 85 7.14 17.38 -3.01
CA ALA A 85 7.74 16.82 -1.81
C ALA A 85 6.70 16.86 -0.69
N PHE A 86 6.72 15.87 0.20
CA PHE A 86 5.73 15.78 1.27
C PHE A 86 6.35 15.92 2.66
N THR A 87 5.74 16.75 3.50
CA THR A 87 6.17 17.04 4.86
C THR A 87 4.98 17.10 5.82
N TRP A 88 5.26 17.00 7.11
CA TRP A 88 4.29 17.25 8.18
C TRP A 88 4.46 18.66 8.73
N ASP A 89 3.43 19.13 9.43
CA ASP A 89 3.42 20.40 10.15
C ASP A 89 4.17 20.36 11.49
N ILE A 90 4.68 19.18 11.86
CA ILE A 90 5.46 18.93 13.07
C ILE A 90 6.83 18.38 12.69
N THR A 91 7.85 18.73 13.49
CA THR A 91 9.26 18.40 13.19
C THR A 91 9.78 17.19 13.95
N SER A 92 9.18 16.82 15.08
CA SER A 92 9.56 15.64 15.85
C SER A 92 8.41 15.07 16.68
N THR A 93 8.49 13.79 17.03
CA THR A 93 7.64 13.16 18.05
C THR A 93 8.12 13.52 19.46
N ASP A 94 7.29 13.28 20.47
CA ASP A 94 7.69 13.41 21.89
C ASP A 94 8.83 12.45 22.27
N GLY A 95 8.94 11.32 21.56
CA GLY A 95 10.05 10.37 21.70
C GLY A 95 11.36 10.85 21.06
N GLY A 96 11.39 12.03 20.45
CA GLY A 96 12.56 12.62 19.81
C GLY A 96 12.85 12.11 18.39
N THR A 97 11.92 11.38 17.76
CA THR A 97 12.07 10.98 16.35
C THR A 97 11.73 12.17 15.47
N THR A 98 12.68 12.67 14.69
CA THR A 98 12.43 13.72 13.69
C THR A 98 11.45 13.23 12.63
N PHE A 99 10.52 14.07 12.17
CA PHE A 99 9.64 13.72 11.07
C PHE A 99 10.41 13.66 9.75
N ALA A 100 10.19 12.60 8.98
CA ALA A 100 10.81 12.43 7.69
C ALA A 100 10.25 13.43 6.67
N THR A 101 11.01 13.64 5.59
CA THR A 101 10.51 14.28 4.37
C THR A 101 10.44 13.23 3.27
N LEU A 102 9.31 13.14 2.57
CA LEU A 102 9.24 12.36 1.34
C LEU A 102 9.65 13.29 0.21
N ALA A 103 10.95 13.35 -0.07
CA ALA A 103 11.50 14.21 -1.11
C ALA A 103 10.94 13.83 -2.50
N VAL A 104 11.00 14.78 -3.44
CA VAL A 104 10.72 14.47 -4.85
C VAL A 104 11.61 13.32 -5.28
N GLY A 105 11.00 12.25 -5.79
CA GLY A 105 11.72 11.05 -6.21
C GLY A 105 11.87 9.97 -5.13
N TYR A 106 11.32 10.16 -3.93
CA TYR A 106 11.16 9.10 -2.93
C TYR A 106 10.54 7.85 -3.55
N LYS A 107 11.07 6.67 -3.19
CA LYS A 107 10.75 5.40 -3.86
C LYS A 107 9.80 4.49 -3.08
N GLY A 108 9.43 4.87 -1.85
CA GLY A 108 8.54 4.08 -1.02
C GLY A 108 7.12 3.99 -1.59
N PRO A 109 6.35 2.95 -1.24
CA PRO A 109 5.02 2.72 -1.80
C PRO A 109 4.02 3.85 -1.49
N SER A 110 4.22 4.66 -0.45
CA SER A 110 3.28 5.75 -0.14
C SER A 110 3.15 6.80 -1.25
N VAL A 111 4.23 7.10 -1.99
CA VAL A 111 4.15 8.07 -3.10
C VAL A 111 3.28 7.56 -4.26
N LYS A 112 3.01 6.26 -4.32
CA LYS A 112 2.09 5.66 -5.28
C LYS A 112 0.64 5.97 -4.93
N CYS A 113 0.30 5.99 -3.64
CA CYS A 113 -1.00 6.46 -3.16
C CYS A 113 -1.14 7.97 -3.36
N LEU A 114 -0.11 8.73 -2.98
CA LEU A 114 -0.11 10.20 -3.07
C LEU A 114 -0.20 10.70 -4.52
N ALA A 115 0.21 9.92 -5.52
CA ALA A 115 0.01 10.23 -6.94
C ALA A 115 -1.46 10.38 -7.37
N CYS A 116 -2.41 9.95 -6.54
CA CYS A 116 -3.83 10.25 -6.71
C CYS A 116 -4.37 11.13 -5.57
N HIS A 117 -3.99 10.82 -4.33
CA HIS A 117 -4.59 11.41 -3.13
C HIS A 117 -4.19 12.87 -2.89
N ASP A 118 -3.05 13.33 -3.41
CA ASP A 118 -2.61 14.71 -3.20
C ASP A 118 -3.36 15.73 -4.06
N GLY A 119 -4.21 15.25 -4.97
CA GLY A 119 -5.05 16.09 -5.83
C GLY A 119 -4.26 16.86 -6.90
N SER A 120 -2.97 16.58 -7.10
CA SER A 120 -2.16 17.27 -8.11
C SER A 120 -2.31 16.66 -9.50
N VAL A 121 -2.52 15.34 -9.57
CA VAL A 121 -2.62 14.56 -10.82
C VAL A 121 -4.02 13.96 -10.96
N ALA A 122 -4.58 13.94 -12.18
CA ALA A 122 -5.90 13.34 -12.40
C ALA A 122 -5.84 11.81 -12.26
N ILE A 123 -6.90 11.19 -11.74
CA ILE A 123 -6.99 9.72 -11.57
C ILE A 123 -6.78 9.02 -12.92
N GLY A 124 -7.30 9.59 -14.00
CA GLY A 124 -7.17 9.04 -15.35
C GLY A 124 -5.82 9.25 -16.03
N ASP A 125 -4.89 10.02 -15.45
CA ASP A 125 -3.57 10.25 -16.05
C ASP A 125 -2.66 9.05 -15.83
N VAL A 126 -2.66 8.16 -16.83
CA VAL A 126 -1.90 6.92 -16.83
C VAL A 126 -0.81 6.93 -17.91
N ALA A 127 0.28 6.22 -17.65
CA ALA A 127 1.40 6.08 -18.56
C ALA A 127 0.92 5.42 -19.84
N MET A 128 0.34 4.22 -19.78
CA MET A 128 -0.11 3.43 -20.91
C MET A 128 -1.56 3.03 -20.77
N PHE A 129 -2.31 3.12 -21.86
CA PHE A 129 -3.61 2.47 -21.94
C PHE A 129 -3.96 2.05 -23.37
N ARG A 130 -4.31 0.77 -23.58
CA ARG A 130 -4.68 0.18 -24.89
C ARG A 130 -3.72 0.52 -26.05
N GLY A 131 -2.41 0.48 -25.77
CA GLY A 131 -1.37 0.79 -26.76
C GLY A 131 -1.07 2.28 -26.93
N SER A 132 -1.78 3.16 -26.22
CA SER A 132 -1.55 4.60 -26.28
C SER A 132 -0.64 5.10 -25.16
N GLN A 133 0.32 5.91 -25.63
CA GLN A 133 1.12 6.96 -24.98
C GLN A 133 0.40 7.91 -24.01
N ASN A 134 0.74 7.99 -22.73
CA ASN A 134 0.37 9.07 -21.80
C ASN A 134 -1.11 9.50 -21.90
N VAL A 135 -2.01 8.57 -21.56
CA VAL A 135 -3.44 8.76 -21.74
C VAL A 135 -4.04 9.42 -20.50
N THR A 136 -4.75 10.53 -20.70
CA THR A 136 -5.69 11.07 -19.72
C THR A 136 -7.07 10.48 -19.99
N ALA A 137 -7.38 9.35 -19.34
CA ALA A 137 -8.69 8.71 -19.46
C ALA A 137 -9.81 9.56 -18.83
N ASN A 138 -9.45 10.42 -17.87
CA ASN A 138 -10.32 11.40 -17.25
C ASN A 138 -9.50 12.47 -16.52
N THR A 139 -10.08 13.65 -16.30
CA THR A 139 -9.39 14.81 -15.71
C THR A 139 -9.64 15.00 -14.22
N PHE A 140 -10.46 14.15 -13.59
CA PHE A 140 -10.84 14.27 -12.19
C PHE A 140 -9.64 14.07 -11.26
N LYS A 141 -9.47 15.01 -10.33
CA LYS A 141 -8.51 14.93 -9.24
C LYS A 141 -9.23 14.73 -7.92
N VAL A 142 -8.62 13.97 -7.02
CA VAL A 142 -9.15 13.83 -5.65
C VAL A 142 -9.25 15.22 -5.03
N GLY A 143 -10.41 15.54 -4.45
CA GLY A 143 -10.70 16.84 -3.85
C GLY A 143 -11.39 17.84 -4.77
N GLU A 144 -11.45 17.59 -6.08
CA GLU A 144 -12.26 18.42 -6.97
C GLU A 144 -13.74 18.27 -6.65
N ALA A 145 -14.45 19.40 -6.59
CA ALA A 145 -15.89 19.38 -6.48
C ALA A 145 -16.49 18.79 -7.76
N ILE A 146 -17.17 17.66 -7.63
CA ILE A 146 -17.88 17.06 -8.77
C ILE A 146 -19.20 17.83 -8.93
N ALA A 147 -19.26 18.73 -9.92
CA ALA A 147 -20.50 19.42 -10.26
C ALA A 147 -21.57 18.39 -10.64
N GLY A 148 -22.73 18.43 -9.97
CA GLY A 148 -23.83 17.48 -10.16
C GLY A 148 -23.77 16.20 -9.32
N PHE A 149 -22.75 16.03 -8.46
CA PHE A 149 -22.70 14.91 -7.52
C PHE A 149 -23.62 15.14 -6.31
N THR A 150 -24.86 14.69 -6.42
CA THR A 150 -25.73 14.46 -5.26
C THR A 150 -25.41 13.08 -4.71
N SER A 151 -24.63 13.03 -3.63
CA SER A 151 -24.42 11.75 -2.95
C SER A 151 -25.74 11.23 -2.39
N THR A 152 -26.21 10.07 -2.85
CA THR A 152 -27.34 9.35 -2.24
C THR A 152 -26.95 8.63 -0.95
N SER A 153 -25.65 8.58 -0.64
CA SER A 153 -25.15 8.13 0.65
C SER A 153 -25.41 9.21 1.70
N ALA A 154 -26.21 8.89 2.71
CA ALA A 154 -26.57 9.77 3.83
C ALA A 154 -25.35 10.33 4.59
N THR A 155 -24.17 9.73 4.43
CA THR A 155 -22.91 10.20 5.03
C THR A 155 -22.30 11.41 4.30
N PHE A 156 -22.71 11.69 3.06
CA PHE A 156 -22.17 12.73 2.20
C PHE A 156 -23.19 13.81 1.80
N ALA A 157 -24.47 13.56 2.05
CA ALA A 157 -25.54 14.51 1.76
C ALA A 157 -25.27 15.82 2.52
N GLY A 158 -25.01 16.91 1.78
CA GLY A 158 -24.71 18.23 2.33
C GLY A 158 -23.21 18.58 2.45
N SER A 159 -22.29 17.70 2.07
CA SER A 159 -20.86 18.01 2.07
C SER A 159 -20.46 18.83 0.83
N THR A 160 -20.68 20.14 0.88
CA THR A 160 -20.10 21.10 -0.08
C THR A 160 -18.57 21.20 0.03
N ALA A 161 -17.96 20.55 1.02
CA ALA A 161 -16.53 20.41 1.17
C ALA A 161 -16.09 18.98 0.76
N GLN A 162 -15.71 18.81 -0.50
CA GLN A 162 -15.00 17.63 -1.01
C GLN A 162 -13.48 17.52 -0.66
N PRO A 163 -12.78 18.46 0.04
CA PRO A 163 -11.35 18.31 0.30
C PRO A 163 -11.03 17.29 1.39
N LYS A 164 -12.04 16.68 2.06
CA LYS A 164 -11.84 15.71 3.16
C LYS A 164 -11.11 14.43 2.73
N PHE A 165 -10.96 14.18 1.43
CA PHE A 165 -10.29 13.00 0.89
C PHE A 165 -8.90 13.29 0.30
N VAL A 166 -8.52 14.56 0.23
CA VAL A 166 -7.19 14.96 -0.23
C VAL A 166 -6.21 14.73 0.90
N ILE A 167 -5.18 13.94 0.63
CA ILE A 167 -4.07 13.68 1.56
C ILE A 167 -2.78 14.11 0.86
N GLY A 168 -2.02 15.01 1.47
CA GLY A 168 -0.78 15.51 0.86
C GLY A 168 -0.99 16.70 -0.08
N GLY A 169 -2.16 17.35 -0.06
CA GLY A 169 -2.44 18.51 -0.92
C GLY A 169 -1.34 19.58 -0.81
N GLY A 170 -0.73 19.94 -1.94
CA GLY A 170 0.40 20.87 -1.98
C GLY A 170 1.65 20.39 -1.22
N GLY A 171 1.79 19.08 -1.00
CA GLY A 171 2.87 18.47 -0.21
C GLY A 171 2.58 18.36 1.29
N ASN A 172 1.40 18.74 1.77
CA ASN A 172 1.13 18.81 3.20
C ASN A 172 0.46 17.53 3.75
N LEU A 173 1.17 16.80 4.61
CA LEU A 173 0.70 15.59 5.30
C LEU A 173 0.16 15.86 6.71
N LYS A 174 -0.09 17.12 7.08
CA LYS A 174 -0.72 17.50 8.36
C LYS A 174 -1.94 16.61 8.68
N GLY A 175 -1.95 16.09 9.91
CA GLY A 175 -3.03 15.22 10.40
C GLY A 175 -3.02 13.79 9.85
N THR A 176 -2.05 13.43 9.00
CA THR A 176 -1.88 12.05 8.50
C THR A 176 -0.94 11.28 9.42
N HIS A 177 -1.26 10.00 9.68
CA HIS A 177 -0.36 9.13 10.43
C HIS A 177 1.03 9.10 9.77
N PRO A 178 2.13 9.21 10.53
CA PRO A 178 3.46 9.29 9.94
C PRO A 178 3.79 8.05 9.08
N ILE A 179 4.35 8.29 7.90
CA ILE A 179 4.79 7.30 6.89
C ILE A 179 6.20 7.67 6.42
N GLY A 180 6.93 6.74 5.82
CA GLY A 180 8.36 6.97 5.55
C GLY A 180 9.16 7.15 6.84
N MET A 181 8.70 6.55 7.94
CA MET A 181 9.22 6.73 9.30
C MET A 181 9.65 5.37 9.88
N PRO A 182 10.65 5.35 10.79
CA PRO A 182 11.09 4.11 11.41
C PRO A 182 10.01 3.54 12.33
N TYR A 183 9.88 2.22 12.31
CA TYR A 183 9.10 1.45 13.28
C TYR A 183 10.09 0.78 14.24
N PRO A 184 9.86 0.78 15.56
CA PRO A 184 10.74 0.13 16.53
C PRO A 184 10.60 -1.41 16.51
N PHE A 185 10.85 -2.00 15.35
CA PHE A 185 10.79 -3.43 15.10
C PHE A 185 11.74 -4.17 16.04
N ASN A 186 11.27 -5.30 16.57
CA ASN A 186 11.89 -6.09 17.64
C ASN A 186 12.23 -5.27 18.89
N ASN A 187 11.40 -4.27 19.20
CA ASN A 187 11.63 -3.33 20.30
C ASN A 187 13.03 -2.71 20.25
N ALA A 188 13.52 -2.43 19.04
CA ALA A 188 14.84 -1.89 18.78
C ALA A 188 14.76 -0.57 18.01
N VAL A 189 15.82 0.24 18.11
CA VAL A 189 15.99 1.43 17.27
C VAL A 189 16.14 1.00 15.81
N ASN A 190 15.42 1.69 14.93
CA ASN A 190 15.51 1.49 13.48
C ASN A 190 15.73 2.85 12.80
N THR A 191 16.36 2.80 11.63
CA THR A 191 16.52 3.95 10.73
C THR A 191 15.78 3.67 9.43
N TYR A 192 14.92 4.59 9.01
CA TYR A 192 14.16 4.47 7.78
C TYR A 192 14.01 5.84 7.14
N ASN A 193 14.21 5.94 5.81
CA ASN A 193 14.23 7.21 5.09
C ASN A 193 15.16 8.26 5.74
N GLY A 194 16.33 7.81 6.20
CA GLY A 194 17.32 8.66 6.88
C GLY A 194 16.92 9.15 8.28
N VAL A 195 15.75 8.75 8.80
CA VAL A 195 15.27 9.09 10.14
C VAL A 195 15.46 7.91 11.08
N THR A 196 16.07 8.16 12.23
CA THR A 196 16.30 7.16 13.28
C THR A 196 15.29 7.31 14.41
N THR A 197 14.83 6.20 14.99
CA THR A 197 14.01 6.19 16.20
C THR A 197 14.65 7.06 17.28
N GLY A 198 13.89 8.00 17.83
CA GLY A 198 14.37 8.92 18.85
C GLY A 198 14.74 8.21 20.15
N SER A 199 15.65 8.81 20.91
CA SER A 199 16.21 8.24 22.14
C SER A 199 15.19 8.04 23.27
N SER A 200 14.07 8.76 23.22
CA SER A 200 13.04 8.75 24.26
C SER A 200 11.82 7.91 23.88
N VAL A 201 11.87 7.18 22.75
CA VAL A 201 10.79 6.27 22.36
C VAL A 201 10.74 5.08 23.31
N ALA A 202 9.58 4.86 23.94
CA ALA A 202 9.33 3.68 24.76
C ALA A 202 9.17 2.42 23.89
N LEU A 203 10.29 1.77 23.56
CA LEU A 203 10.32 0.66 22.59
C LEU A 203 9.39 -0.50 22.96
N VAL A 204 9.17 -0.74 24.26
CA VAL A 204 8.34 -1.84 24.78
C VAL A 204 6.84 -1.60 24.64
N GLU A 205 6.40 -0.36 24.37
CA GLU A 205 4.98 -0.04 24.09
C GLU A 205 4.59 -0.34 22.64
N PHE A 206 5.53 -0.80 21.83
CA PHE A 206 5.29 -1.24 20.46
C PHE A 206 5.30 -2.76 20.39
N ALA A 207 4.43 -3.31 19.53
CA ALA A 207 4.49 -4.72 19.20
C ALA A 207 5.86 -5.03 18.58
N ALA A 208 6.57 -6.02 19.12
CA ALA A 208 7.90 -6.37 18.62
C ALA A 208 7.87 -6.68 17.12
N ASN A 209 6.87 -7.43 16.67
CA ASN A 209 6.69 -7.77 15.28
C ASN A 209 5.20 -7.82 14.92
N PRO A 210 4.62 -6.71 14.43
CA PRO A 210 3.25 -6.70 13.94
C PRO A 210 3.15 -7.16 12.48
N HIS A 211 4.29 -7.51 11.85
CA HIS A 211 4.36 -7.88 10.45
C HIS A 211 4.04 -9.35 10.22
N GLN A 212 3.23 -9.62 9.20
CA GLN A 212 3.25 -10.92 8.53
C GLN A 212 3.54 -10.81 7.04
N ILE A 213 4.42 -11.69 6.57
CA ILE A 213 4.55 -12.01 5.15
C ILE A 213 3.31 -12.82 4.79
N SER A 214 2.56 -12.39 3.78
CA SER A 214 1.48 -13.16 3.18
C SER A 214 2.07 -14.42 2.52
N THR A 215 2.40 -15.43 3.32
CA THR A 215 2.57 -16.80 2.85
C THR A 215 1.17 -17.41 2.84
N SER A 216 0.36 -17.03 1.86
CA SER A 216 -0.75 -17.88 1.50
C SER A 216 -0.13 -19.16 0.95
N THR A 217 0.02 -20.16 1.81
CA THR A 217 0.11 -21.55 1.39
C THR A 217 -1.17 -21.82 0.61
N ILE A 218 -1.15 -21.61 -0.70
CA ILE A 218 -2.09 -22.29 -1.58
C ILE A 218 -1.73 -23.75 -1.44
N GLY A 219 -2.57 -24.49 -0.72
CA GLY A 219 -2.35 -25.90 -0.47
C GLY A 219 -2.24 -26.67 -1.79
N GLY A 220 -1.01 -26.92 -2.21
CA GLY A 220 -0.67 -28.20 -2.82
C GLY A 220 -0.53 -29.18 -1.66
N GLY A 221 -1.56 -29.99 -1.43
CA GLY A 221 -1.47 -31.07 -0.46
C GLY A 221 -0.30 -31.98 -0.81
N ASN A 222 0.62 -32.20 0.13
CA ASN A 222 0.63 -33.43 0.90
C ASN A 222 1.59 -33.28 2.08
N GLY A 223 1.08 -33.44 3.30
CA GLY A 223 1.92 -33.40 4.49
C GLY A 223 1.26 -32.79 5.73
N SER A 224 0.18 -33.43 6.17
CA SER A 224 -0.34 -33.42 7.55
C SER A 224 -0.85 -32.09 8.14
N ASN A 225 -2.19 -32.01 8.19
CA ASN A 225 -3.04 -31.17 9.05
C ASN A 225 -3.24 -29.69 8.72
N THR A 226 -4.08 -29.40 7.72
CA THR A 226 -5.06 -28.31 7.79
C THR A 226 -6.31 -28.69 7.02
N ALA A 227 -7.43 -28.83 7.72
CA ALA A 227 -8.74 -29.02 7.14
C ALA A 227 -9.09 -27.84 6.23
N TRP A 228 -9.34 -28.15 4.97
CA TRP A 228 -9.85 -27.25 3.95
C TRP A 228 -11.27 -26.84 4.32
N LEU A 229 -11.47 -25.58 4.71
CA LEU A 229 -12.79 -25.01 4.82
C LEU A 229 -13.19 -24.40 3.47
N ALA A 230 -14.36 -24.84 3.02
CA ALA A 230 -14.98 -24.54 1.74
C ALA A 230 -15.14 -23.03 1.47
N ALA A 231 -15.20 -22.69 0.19
CA ALA A 231 -15.59 -21.37 -0.31
C ALA A 231 -16.84 -20.86 0.44
N GLY A 232 -16.66 -19.80 1.24
CA GLY A 232 -17.72 -19.20 2.06
C GLY A 232 -17.41 -19.07 3.55
N THR A 233 -16.36 -19.70 4.07
CA THR A 233 -15.93 -19.47 5.45
C THR A 233 -14.88 -18.37 5.50
N GLN A 234 -15.31 -17.17 5.92
CA GLN A 234 -14.44 -16.16 6.49
C GLN A 234 -13.57 -16.84 7.55
N LEU A 235 -12.24 -16.73 7.44
CA LEU A 235 -11.31 -17.21 8.46
C LEU A 235 -11.76 -16.61 9.80
N GLY A 236 -12.31 -17.45 10.67
CA GLY A 236 -12.69 -17.04 12.01
C GLY A 236 -11.46 -16.54 12.76
N ASN A 237 -11.52 -15.31 13.28
CA ASN A 237 -10.57 -14.74 14.23
C ASN A 237 -9.07 -14.96 13.89
N GLN A 238 -8.62 -14.53 12.72
CA GLN A 238 -7.18 -14.56 12.38
C GLN A 238 -6.69 -13.14 12.14
N ALA A 239 -5.64 -12.76 12.87
CA ALA A 239 -5.19 -11.41 13.16
C ALA A 239 -5.12 -10.42 11.96
N SER A 240 -5.45 -9.17 12.25
CA SER A 240 -5.31 -8.04 11.34
C SER A 240 -3.83 -7.67 11.18
N TYR A 241 -3.17 -8.10 10.12
CA TYR A 241 -1.72 -7.94 9.99
C TYR A 241 -1.32 -6.64 9.28
N VAL A 242 -0.26 -5.98 9.74
CA VAL A 242 0.32 -4.81 9.05
C VAL A 242 1.52 -5.20 8.19
N LYS A 243 1.81 -4.43 7.13
CA LYS A 243 3.02 -4.63 6.31
C LYS A 243 4.14 -3.68 6.73
N LEU A 244 5.30 -4.21 7.07
CA LEU A 244 6.48 -3.40 7.34
C LEU A 244 7.40 -3.39 6.12
N TYR A 245 8.26 -2.39 6.07
CA TYR A 245 9.20 -2.16 4.98
C TYR A 245 10.60 -2.01 5.53
N THR A 246 11.58 -2.35 4.70
CA THR A 246 13.00 -2.14 4.98
C THR A 246 13.53 -1.09 4.02
N ASP A 247 14.31 -0.14 4.53
CA ASP A 247 15.07 0.81 3.74
C ASP A 247 16.57 0.53 3.84
N THR A 248 17.17 0.10 2.73
CA THR A 248 18.62 -0.10 2.62
C THR A 248 19.24 0.99 1.75
N GLY A 249 19.36 2.20 2.30
CA GLY A 249 20.02 3.33 1.63
C GLY A 249 19.22 3.91 0.46
N GLY A 250 17.91 4.08 0.64
CA GLY A 250 16.96 4.58 -0.37
C GLY A 250 16.32 3.49 -1.21
N VAL A 251 16.71 2.23 -1.02
CA VAL A 251 16.06 1.06 -1.64
C VAL A 251 15.05 0.50 -0.66
N ILE A 252 13.77 0.75 -0.94
CA ILE A 252 12.66 0.33 -0.09
C ILE A 252 12.07 -0.98 -0.60
N THR A 253 12.08 -1.99 0.26
CA THR A 253 11.53 -3.33 -0.03
C THR A 253 10.51 -3.74 1.03
N ALA A 254 9.54 -4.57 0.63
CA ALA A 254 8.59 -5.13 1.58
C ALA A 254 9.28 -6.15 2.51
N GLY A 255 8.89 -6.14 3.78
CA GLY A 255 9.45 -6.99 4.83
C GLY A 255 10.28 -6.18 5.82
N PRO A 256 10.26 -6.54 7.11
CA PRO A 256 11.07 -5.91 8.14
C PRO A 256 12.48 -6.50 8.17
N THR A 257 13.44 -5.65 8.51
CA THR A 257 14.83 -6.01 8.78
C THR A 257 15.28 -5.21 9.99
N ALA A 258 15.92 -5.87 10.96
CA ALA A 258 16.40 -5.21 12.17
C ALA A 258 17.30 -4.01 11.83
N GLY A 259 17.08 -2.88 12.51
CA GLY A 259 17.81 -1.65 12.33
C GLY A 259 17.36 -0.80 11.14
N THR A 260 16.55 -1.32 10.22
CA THR A 260 16.17 -0.63 8.97
C THR A 260 14.67 -0.67 8.66
N THR A 261 13.84 -1.01 9.66
CA THR A 261 12.39 -1.19 9.46
C THR A 261 11.61 0.11 9.61
N GLY A 262 10.61 0.30 8.76
CA GLY A 262 9.69 1.44 8.79
C GLY A 262 8.28 1.13 8.29
N MET A 263 7.47 2.19 8.27
CA MET A 263 6.05 2.16 7.89
C MET A 263 5.76 3.05 6.68
N GLU A 264 4.76 2.64 5.91
CA GLU A 264 4.25 3.31 4.70
C GLU A 264 2.72 3.25 4.68
N CYS A 265 2.03 3.96 3.77
CA CYS A 265 0.56 3.87 3.66
C CYS A 265 0.08 2.42 3.54
N SER A 266 0.76 1.61 2.73
CA SER A 266 0.43 0.20 2.51
C SER A 266 0.73 -0.72 3.71
N THR A 267 1.34 -0.19 4.78
CA THR A 267 1.41 -0.83 6.09
C THR A 267 0.02 -1.10 6.62
N CYS A 268 -0.89 -0.14 6.48
CA CYS A 268 -2.26 -0.23 6.98
C CYS A 268 -3.28 -0.46 5.85
N HIS A 269 -2.96 -0.06 4.61
CA HIS A 269 -3.88 -0.17 3.47
C HIS A 269 -3.51 -1.29 2.48
N ASP A 270 -4.48 -2.05 1.94
CA ASP A 270 -4.24 -3.01 0.83
C ASP A 270 -5.22 -2.88 -0.35
N PRO A 271 -4.75 -2.52 -1.56
CA PRO A 271 -5.62 -2.51 -2.72
C PRO A 271 -5.77 -3.88 -3.40
N HIS A 272 -4.98 -4.91 -3.08
CA HIS A 272 -4.78 -6.02 -4.01
C HIS A 272 -5.74 -7.21 -3.86
N ASN A 273 -6.23 -7.51 -2.66
CA ASN A 273 -6.79 -8.85 -2.41
C ASN A 273 -7.96 -8.91 -1.42
N LYS A 274 -8.53 -7.77 -1.02
CA LYS A 274 -9.55 -7.69 0.04
C LYS A 274 -9.15 -8.43 1.32
N GLN A 275 -7.87 -8.45 1.67
CA GLN A 275 -7.43 -8.65 3.06
C GLN A 275 -7.91 -7.52 3.99
N THR A 276 -8.67 -6.56 3.44
CA THR A 276 -9.09 -5.35 4.10
C THR A 276 -10.49 -5.48 4.66
N ALA A 277 -10.67 -5.01 5.89
CA ALA A 277 -11.92 -5.14 6.63
C ALA A 277 -13.01 -4.13 6.20
N ASP A 278 -12.67 -3.14 5.36
CA ASP A 278 -13.57 -2.03 5.03
C ASP A 278 -13.35 -1.37 3.64
N ASP A 279 -14.17 -0.36 3.37
CA ASP A 279 -14.13 0.51 2.18
C ASP A 279 -12.86 1.38 2.07
N TRP A 280 -12.13 1.54 3.19
CA TRP A 280 -10.89 2.31 3.29
C TRP A 280 -9.65 1.46 3.03
N MET A 281 -9.85 0.18 2.69
CA MET A 281 -8.78 -0.77 2.47
C MET A 281 -7.93 -1.04 3.71
N LEU A 282 -8.46 -0.86 4.93
CA LEU A 282 -7.69 -1.12 6.14
C LEU A 282 -7.48 -2.62 6.35
N ARG A 283 -6.24 -3.04 6.62
CA ARG A 283 -5.87 -4.43 6.97
C ARG A 283 -6.41 -4.91 8.33
N GLY A 284 -7.08 -4.02 9.06
CA GLY A 284 -7.74 -4.30 10.32
C GLY A 284 -8.95 -3.41 10.52
N ALA A 285 -9.67 -3.60 11.63
CA ALA A 285 -10.84 -2.80 11.94
C ALA A 285 -10.44 -1.36 12.30
N ALA A 286 -11.20 -0.39 11.81
CA ALA A 286 -11.01 1.04 12.11
C ALA A 286 -11.39 1.40 13.55
N ASN A 287 -12.12 0.54 14.24
CA ASN A 287 -12.58 0.72 15.62
C ASN A 287 -12.65 -0.63 16.35
N GLY A 288 -12.74 -0.59 17.68
CA GLY A 288 -12.92 -1.77 18.52
C GLY A 288 -11.75 -2.04 19.47
N VAL A 289 -11.55 -3.32 19.78
CA VAL A 289 -10.55 -3.83 20.73
C VAL A 289 -9.61 -4.82 20.02
N ALA A 290 -8.49 -5.17 20.66
CA ALA A 290 -7.51 -6.11 20.10
C ALA A 290 -8.14 -7.44 19.65
N ALA A 291 -9.07 -7.99 20.44
CA ALA A 291 -9.79 -9.23 20.11
C ALA A 291 -10.59 -9.15 18.79
N ASN A 292 -10.97 -7.96 18.36
CA ASN A 292 -11.76 -7.72 17.15
C ASN A 292 -10.87 -7.26 15.97
N GLY A 293 -9.54 -7.35 16.10
CA GLY A 293 -8.62 -6.98 15.04
C GLY A 293 -8.51 -5.46 14.81
N TYR A 294 -8.72 -4.65 15.86
CA TYR A 294 -8.53 -3.20 15.81
C TYR A 294 -7.11 -2.84 15.37
N ILE A 295 -6.99 -1.93 14.40
CA ILE A 295 -5.73 -1.66 13.71
C ILE A 295 -4.66 -1.04 14.62
N CYS A 296 -5.04 -0.16 15.54
CA CYS A 296 -4.07 0.53 16.40
C CYS A 296 -3.39 -0.44 17.36
N THR A 297 -4.14 -1.40 17.90
CA THR A 297 -3.62 -2.42 18.82
C THR A 297 -2.76 -3.48 18.14
N GLN A 298 -2.61 -3.43 16.82
CA GLN A 298 -1.63 -4.27 16.12
C GLN A 298 -0.21 -3.75 16.34
N CYS A 299 -0.03 -2.44 16.44
CA CYS A 299 1.29 -1.82 16.56
C CYS A 299 1.58 -1.28 17.97
N HIS A 300 0.56 -0.87 18.70
CA HIS A 300 0.68 -0.24 20.02
C HIS A 300 0.15 -1.18 21.10
N LEU A 301 1.05 -1.59 21.99
CA LEU A 301 0.76 -2.35 23.20
C LEU A 301 0.52 -1.33 24.32
N LYS A 302 -0.75 -1.07 24.60
CA LYS A 302 -1.17 -0.28 25.77
C LYS A 302 -1.58 -1.21 26.89
#